data_AF-A0A2E6ZW65-F1
#
_entry.id   AF-A0A2E6ZW65-F1
#
_cell.length_a   1.000
_cell.length_b   1.000
_cell.length_c   1.000
_cell.angle_alpha   90.00
_cell.angle_beta   90.00
_cell.angle_gamma   90.00
#
_symmetry.space_group_name_H-M   'P 1'
#
loop_
_entity.id
_entity.type
_entity.pdbx_description
1 polymer ?
#
loop_
_entity_poly.entity_id
_entity_poly.type
_entity_poly.pdbx_seq_one_letter_code
_entity_poly.pdbx_strand_id
1 'polypeptide(L)'
;MVAAGWLALELEARVGGGGGYSGGGGGGGSSSGGGGGGSSSGGGDGEAIFWLIYYWILLCWHYPYIGLPATGLIIWWVRSNSDNVLERVVVASRIRSFEPEWKQLRALDENFSVVLFRDFAYSLFAKLHEARGSGLLSGYKQFLNDKAASKMESMSANNLKDVQGVIVGALKIERVNLTRIKDTPPQVSVHVVFDANYTEIRDTKITDKKTTAVYTRQKWVFKRRADVLSPPPEKITALDCAGCGSPVETGPDGACQHCGGTYPIGEHHWAVVSLKESQRRLVPPALTSSAEEVGTDLPTVIDPNYAETRAAFLAANPSLYEERTLGRFQEIFLALQAAWGQRDLAGMRPYESDNLFQNHRYWVEEYIRQDLRNVLEDVSLDGIEMVKITTDKFYDAITCRMRAHMKEYTIDSDGRVVCGSLIWVDRHFTEYWTFIRGRGAGESAHDHLHCPNCGAELKISMAGDCEYCDSKVTSGNFDWVASEIQQDEDYRG
;
A
#
# COMPACT_ATOMS: atom_id res chain seq x y z
N MET A 1 7.04 7.28 -39.23
CA MET A 1 7.93 6.84 -38.13
C MET A 1 7.28 7.24 -36.83
N VAL A 2 6.44 6.35 -36.30
CA VAL A 2 5.72 6.54 -35.02
C VAL A 2 6.49 5.74 -33.98
N ALA A 3 7.17 6.45 -33.08
CA ALA A 3 7.76 5.85 -31.89
C ALA A 3 6.64 5.59 -30.89
N ALA A 4 6.06 4.38 -30.92
CA ALA A 4 5.24 3.89 -29.83
C ALA A 4 6.18 3.62 -28.64
N GLY A 5 6.22 4.53 -27.67
CA GLY A 5 6.82 4.27 -26.36
C GLY A 5 5.90 3.36 -25.58
N TRP A 6 6.23 2.07 -25.50
CA TRP A 6 5.53 1.10 -24.69
C TRP A 6 5.91 1.34 -23.22
N LEU A 7 5.00 1.94 -22.46
CA LEU A 7 5.11 2.17 -21.02
C LEU A 7 4.58 0.93 -20.27
N ALA A 8 5.38 0.40 -19.34
CA ALA A 8 4.96 -0.66 -18.45
C ALA A 8 3.82 -0.19 -17.51
N LEU A 9 2.85 -1.06 -17.28
CA LEU A 9 1.80 -0.91 -16.27
C LEU A 9 2.36 -1.40 -14.93
N GLU A 10 2.50 -0.50 -13.96
CA GLU A 10 2.81 -0.85 -12.57
C GLU A 10 1.48 -1.31 -11.93
N LEU A 11 1.47 -2.51 -11.36
CA LEU A 11 0.33 -3.07 -10.65
C LEU A 11 0.48 -2.81 -9.16
N GLU A 12 -0.64 -2.71 -8.47
CA GLU A 12 -0.74 -2.04 -7.19
C GLU A 12 -1.01 -3.07 -6.09
N ALA A 13 -0.57 -2.86 -4.84
CA ALA A 13 -0.70 -3.85 -3.77
C ALA A 13 -2.15 -4.34 -3.62
N ARG A 14 -2.36 -5.56 -4.10
CA ARG A 14 -3.61 -6.32 -4.15
C ARG A 14 -3.32 -7.64 -3.45
N VAL A 15 -4.32 -8.19 -2.77
CA VAL A 15 -4.24 -9.55 -2.24
C VAL A 15 -4.17 -10.51 -3.43
N GLY A 16 -3.15 -11.38 -3.49
CA GLY A 16 -3.00 -12.37 -4.57
C GLY A 16 -1.61 -12.52 -5.20
N GLY A 17 -0.61 -11.72 -4.78
CA GLY A 17 0.71 -11.67 -5.43
C GLY A 17 0.67 -10.88 -6.75
N GLY A 18 1.63 -9.98 -6.99
CA GLY A 18 1.79 -9.35 -8.31
C GLY A 18 1.36 -7.90 -8.43
N GLY A 19 1.21 -7.22 -7.29
CA GLY A 19 0.91 -5.80 -7.23
C GLY A 19 2.01 -5.00 -6.54
N GLY A 20 3.06 -4.60 -7.27
CA GLY A 20 4.14 -3.74 -6.76
C GLY A 20 4.15 -2.30 -7.29
N TYR A 21 4.17 -1.32 -6.37
CA TYR A 21 4.19 0.12 -6.69
C TYR A 21 5.56 0.62 -7.21
N SER A 22 6.57 -0.23 -7.41
CA SER A 22 7.91 0.22 -7.84
C SER A 22 8.58 -0.61 -8.94
N GLY A 23 7.87 -0.81 -10.04
CA GLY A 23 8.45 -1.27 -11.30
C GLY A 23 9.16 -0.16 -12.08
N GLY A 24 10.34 0.26 -11.63
CA GLY A 24 11.18 1.24 -12.32
C GLY A 24 11.63 0.80 -13.73
N GLY A 25 10.82 1.10 -14.74
CA GLY A 25 11.20 1.29 -16.15
C GLY A 25 12.04 0.19 -16.80
N GLY A 26 11.38 -0.73 -17.51
CA GLY A 26 12.05 -1.59 -18.50
C GLY A 26 11.17 -2.71 -19.05
N GLY A 27 10.71 -2.55 -20.29
CA GLY A 27 10.43 -3.62 -21.26
C GLY A 27 9.45 -4.73 -20.87
N GLY A 28 8.22 -4.65 -21.38
CA GLY A 28 7.33 -5.80 -21.44
C GLY A 28 7.90 -6.89 -22.34
N GLY A 29 8.15 -8.07 -21.77
CA GLY A 29 8.54 -9.27 -22.49
C GLY A 29 7.30 -9.99 -23.01
N SER A 30 7.10 -10.02 -24.32
CA SER A 30 6.24 -11.00 -24.96
C SER A 30 6.93 -12.36 -24.90
N SER A 31 6.46 -13.28 -24.05
CA SER A 31 6.94 -14.67 -24.06
C SER A 31 6.05 -15.53 -24.95
N SER A 32 6.66 -16.01 -26.02
CA SER A 32 6.19 -17.03 -26.93
C SER A 32 6.63 -18.41 -26.43
N GLY A 33 5.73 -19.40 -26.49
CA GLY A 33 6.04 -20.81 -26.26
C GLY A 33 4.81 -21.69 -26.36
N GLY A 34 4.62 -22.34 -27.52
CA GLY A 34 3.52 -23.27 -27.80
C GLY A 34 3.70 -24.63 -27.11
N GLY A 35 2.70 -25.52 -27.06
CA GLY A 35 1.37 -25.50 -27.68
C GLY A 35 0.54 -26.71 -27.21
N GLY A 36 -0.70 -26.81 -27.70
CA GLY A 36 -1.59 -27.95 -27.50
C GLY A 36 -3.05 -27.56 -27.70
N GLY A 37 -3.64 -27.98 -28.81
CA GLY A 37 -4.91 -27.45 -29.34
C GLY A 37 -6.18 -27.75 -28.52
N GLY A 38 -7.16 -26.87 -28.67
CA GLY A 38 -8.53 -27.05 -28.20
C GLY A 38 -9.36 -25.80 -28.52
N SER A 39 -10.24 -25.93 -29.51
CA SER A 39 -11.06 -24.88 -30.14
C SER A 39 -11.94 -24.06 -29.20
N SER A 40 -11.96 -22.74 -29.36
CA SER A 40 -13.21 -21.97 -29.55
C SER A 40 -12.92 -20.49 -29.86
N SER A 41 -13.88 -19.89 -30.54
CA SER A 41 -13.81 -18.71 -31.39
C SER A 41 -13.85 -17.37 -30.65
N GLY A 42 -13.04 -16.42 -31.14
CA GLY A 42 -13.45 -15.02 -31.30
C GLY A 42 -12.72 -13.98 -30.44
N GLY A 43 -11.81 -13.21 -31.07
CA GLY A 43 -11.45 -11.86 -30.60
C GLY A 43 -10.00 -11.40 -30.83
N GLY A 44 -9.71 -10.88 -32.02
CA GLY A 44 -8.84 -9.69 -32.18
C GLY A 44 -7.31 -9.84 -32.20
N ASP A 45 -6.69 -10.36 -31.14
CA ASP A 45 -5.25 -10.09 -30.91
C ASP A 45 -4.35 -11.32 -31.06
N GLY A 46 -4.91 -12.53 -30.91
CA GLY A 46 -4.18 -13.79 -31.05
C GLY A 46 -3.72 -14.09 -32.48
N GLU A 47 -4.49 -13.66 -33.49
CA GLU A 47 -4.11 -13.86 -34.89
C GLU A 47 -2.89 -13.02 -35.27
N ALA A 48 -2.79 -11.77 -34.83
CA ALA A 48 -1.67 -10.90 -35.15
C ALA A 48 -0.35 -11.43 -34.57
N ILE A 49 -0.38 -11.94 -33.33
CA ILE A 49 0.79 -12.55 -32.68
C ILE A 49 1.18 -13.86 -33.38
N PHE A 50 0.20 -14.69 -33.75
CA PHE A 50 0.45 -15.92 -34.50
C PHE A 50 1.09 -15.64 -35.87
N TRP A 51 0.59 -14.64 -36.60
CA TRP A 51 1.18 -14.20 -37.87
C TRP A 51 2.60 -13.68 -37.70
N LEU A 52 2.88 -12.89 -36.66
CA LEU A 52 4.22 -12.39 -36.37
C LEU A 52 5.21 -13.53 -36.07
N ILE A 53 4.81 -14.51 -35.26
CA ILE A 53 5.63 -15.69 -34.96
C ILE A 53 5.84 -16.53 -36.22
N TYR A 54 4.78 -16.75 -37.01
CA TYR A 54 4.85 -17.49 -38.27
C TYR A 54 5.82 -16.84 -39.26
N TYR A 55 5.70 -15.52 -39.50
CA TYR A 55 6.62 -14.79 -40.37
C TYR A 55 8.05 -14.73 -39.82
N TRP A 56 8.23 -14.70 -38.49
CA TRP A 56 9.56 -14.76 -37.88
C TRP A 56 10.24 -16.13 -38.07
N ILE A 57 9.49 -17.21 -37.90
CA ILE A 57 9.98 -18.58 -38.19
C ILE A 57 10.30 -18.71 -39.68
N LEU A 58 9.45 -18.16 -40.55
CA LEU A 58 9.67 -18.18 -42.01
C LEU A 58 10.91 -17.38 -42.41
N LEU A 59 11.16 -16.25 -41.75
CA LEU A 59 12.37 -15.43 -41.91
C LEU A 59 13.62 -16.21 -41.47
N CYS A 60 13.56 -16.92 -40.35
CA CYS A 60 14.66 -17.77 -39.89
C CYS A 60 14.93 -18.94 -40.84
N TRP A 61 13.90 -19.49 -41.49
CA TRP A 61 14.06 -20.62 -42.41
C TRP A 61 14.53 -20.21 -43.81
N HIS A 62 13.97 -19.14 -44.38
CA HIS A 62 14.28 -18.70 -45.74
C HIS A 62 15.56 -17.84 -45.80
N TYR A 63 15.87 -17.09 -44.73
CA TYR A 63 17.05 -16.23 -44.61
C TYR A 63 17.80 -16.47 -43.31
N PRO A 64 18.42 -17.66 -43.12
CA PRO A 64 19.08 -18.02 -41.85
C PRO A 64 20.22 -17.07 -41.47
N TYR A 65 20.93 -16.50 -42.45
CA TYR A 65 21.98 -15.51 -42.23
C TYR A 65 21.50 -14.17 -41.64
N ILE A 66 20.19 -13.90 -41.67
CA ILE A 66 19.59 -12.67 -41.11
C ILE A 66 18.71 -13.01 -39.90
N GLY A 67 17.88 -14.06 -40.00
CA GLY A 67 16.95 -14.44 -38.94
C GLY A 67 17.61 -14.99 -37.68
N LEU A 68 18.69 -15.80 -37.81
CA LEU A 68 19.40 -16.33 -36.64
C LEU A 68 20.15 -15.23 -35.87
N PRO A 69 20.91 -14.31 -36.51
CA PRO A 69 21.51 -13.18 -35.81
C PRO A 69 20.49 -12.22 -35.17
N ALA A 70 19.37 -11.95 -35.85
CA ALA A 70 18.31 -11.11 -35.30
C ALA A 70 17.67 -11.74 -34.05
N THR A 71 17.44 -13.06 -34.07
CA THR A 71 16.97 -13.80 -32.90
C THR A 71 17.99 -13.76 -31.76
N GLY A 72 19.28 -13.93 -32.07
CA GLY A 72 20.36 -13.78 -31.08
C GLY A 72 20.41 -12.38 -30.45
N LEU A 73 20.19 -11.32 -31.24
CA LEU A 73 20.12 -9.94 -30.74
C LEU A 73 18.89 -9.71 -29.86
N ILE A 74 17.73 -10.28 -30.21
CA ILE A 74 16.52 -10.18 -29.37
C ILE A 74 16.74 -10.92 -28.05
N ILE A 75 17.28 -12.15 -28.08
CA ILE A 75 17.59 -12.91 -26.86
C ILE A 75 18.62 -12.17 -26.01
N TRP A 76 19.67 -11.63 -26.62
CA TRP A 76 20.67 -10.83 -25.93
C TRP A 76 20.08 -9.55 -25.33
N TRP A 77 19.21 -8.85 -26.06
CA TRP A 77 18.53 -7.65 -25.59
C TRP A 77 17.58 -7.95 -24.43
N VAL A 78 16.79 -9.02 -24.52
CA VAL A 78 15.91 -9.48 -23.44
C VAL A 78 16.73 -9.87 -22.20
N ARG A 79 17.78 -10.69 -22.35
CA ARG A 79 18.66 -11.07 -21.22
C ARG A 79 19.35 -9.85 -20.60
N SER A 80 19.90 -8.95 -21.42
CA SER A 80 20.54 -7.73 -20.91
C SER A 80 19.54 -6.84 -20.17
N ASN A 81 18.29 -6.74 -20.65
CA ASN A 81 17.27 -5.96 -19.97
C ASN A 81 16.81 -6.62 -18.66
N SER A 82 16.66 -7.95 -18.62
CA SER A 82 16.38 -8.72 -17.39
C SER A 82 17.52 -8.61 -16.38
N ASP A 83 18.77 -8.75 -16.81
CA ASP A 83 19.97 -8.60 -15.97
C ASP A 83 20.04 -7.18 -15.39
N ASN A 84 19.71 -6.14 -16.17
CA ASN A 84 19.65 -4.75 -15.70
C ASN A 84 18.52 -4.51 -14.68
N VAL A 85 17.36 -5.17 -14.82
CA VAL A 85 16.25 -5.07 -13.85
C VAL A 85 16.65 -5.76 -12.55
N LEU A 86 17.16 -6.99 -12.62
CA LEU A 86 17.71 -7.71 -11.46
C LEU A 86 18.82 -6.92 -10.79
N GLU A 87 19.74 -6.33 -11.55
CA GLU A 87 20.83 -5.51 -11.00
C GLU A 87 20.28 -4.25 -10.31
N ARG A 88 19.27 -3.57 -10.86
CA ARG A 88 18.62 -2.42 -10.21
C ARG A 88 17.90 -2.79 -8.92
N VAL A 89 17.18 -3.91 -8.91
CA VAL A 89 16.46 -4.41 -7.73
C VAL A 89 17.45 -4.83 -6.65
N VAL A 90 18.52 -5.56 -7.03
CA VAL A 90 19.62 -5.95 -6.13
C VAL A 90 20.39 -4.74 -5.61
N VAL A 91 20.62 -3.71 -6.43
CA VAL A 91 21.24 -2.46 -5.97
C VAL A 91 20.31 -1.71 -5.02
N ALA A 92 19.01 -1.68 -5.29
CA ALA A 92 18.02 -1.05 -4.42
C ALA A 92 17.86 -1.77 -3.07
N SER A 93 17.99 -3.10 -3.04
CA SER A 93 18.02 -3.90 -1.80
C SER A 93 19.37 -3.82 -1.07
N ARG A 94 20.47 -3.54 -1.78
CA ARG A 94 21.79 -3.22 -1.18
C ARG A 94 21.91 -1.81 -0.64
N ILE A 95 20.97 -0.90 -0.92
CA ILE A 95 20.90 0.38 -0.20
C ILE A 95 20.63 0.02 1.25
N ARG A 96 21.66 0.21 2.08
CA ARG A 96 21.65 -0.01 3.53
C ARG A 96 20.29 0.36 4.09
N SER A 97 19.63 -0.60 4.76
CA SER A 97 18.36 -0.40 5.45
C SER A 97 18.44 0.89 6.26
N PHE A 98 17.80 1.95 5.76
CA PHE A 98 17.68 3.20 6.49
C PHE A 98 16.63 2.95 7.56
N GLU A 99 17.07 2.48 8.72
CA GLU A 99 16.17 2.41 9.86
C GLU A 99 16.10 3.82 10.45
N PRO A 100 14.93 4.50 10.40
CA PRO A 100 14.83 5.79 11.04
C PRO A 100 15.02 5.60 12.54
N GLU A 101 15.96 6.32 13.15
CA GLU A 101 16.35 6.12 14.55
C GLU A 101 15.28 6.72 15.50
N TRP A 102 14.10 6.09 15.55
CA TRP A 102 12.95 6.51 16.36
C TRP A 102 13.26 6.54 17.85
N LYS A 103 14.29 5.81 18.29
CA LYS A 103 14.77 5.76 19.67
C LYS A 103 15.04 7.16 20.24
N GLN A 104 15.65 8.05 19.45
CA GLN A 104 15.95 9.41 19.89
C GLN A 104 14.70 10.28 20.01
N LEU A 105 13.71 10.07 19.14
CA LEU A 105 12.43 10.75 19.23
C LEU A 105 11.61 10.24 20.42
N ARG A 106 11.56 8.92 20.63
CA ARG A 106 10.84 8.30 21.77
C ARG A 106 11.41 8.71 23.13
N ALA A 107 12.68 9.07 23.18
CA ALA A 107 13.29 9.63 24.40
C ALA A 107 12.77 11.04 24.76
N LEU A 108 12.23 11.78 23.79
CA LEU A 108 11.61 13.10 23.99
C LEU A 108 10.08 13.04 24.02
N ASP A 109 9.51 12.09 23.27
CA ASP A 109 8.07 11.82 23.19
C ASP A 109 7.82 10.33 23.40
N GLU A 110 7.57 9.94 24.65
CA GLU A 110 7.28 8.55 25.00
C GLU A 110 5.99 8.02 24.35
N ASN A 111 5.08 8.90 23.90
CA ASN A 111 3.86 8.52 23.21
C ASN A 111 4.09 8.31 21.70
N PHE A 112 5.29 8.57 21.18
CA PHE A 112 5.51 8.43 19.74
C PHE A 112 5.39 6.97 19.30
N SER A 113 4.35 6.70 18.52
CA SER A 113 4.12 5.44 17.84
C SER A 113 4.26 5.61 16.33
N VAL A 114 5.00 4.70 15.69
CA VAL A 114 5.18 4.70 14.23
C VAL A 114 3.89 4.26 13.55
N VAL A 115 3.18 3.29 14.12
CA VAL A 115 1.85 2.83 13.66
C VAL A 115 0.90 4.03 13.60
N LEU A 116 0.75 4.74 14.73
CA LEU A 116 -0.14 5.90 14.81
C LEU A 116 0.29 7.06 13.89
N PHE A 117 1.59 7.31 13.75
CA PHE A 117 2.08 8.32 12.81
C PHE A 117 1.70 8.00 11.37
N ARG A 118 1.84 6.73 10.97
CA ARG A 118 1.43 6.27 9.63
C ARG A 118 -0.07 6.46 9.46
N ASP A 119 -0.88 6.06 10.44
CA ASP A 119 -2.34 6.21 10.38
C ASP A 119 -2.77 7.67 10.24
N PHE A 120 -2.13 8.57 11.00
CA PHE A 120 -2.31 10.01 10.86
C PHE A 120 -1.92 10.50 9.46
N ALA A 121 -0.77 10.07 8.93
CA ALA A 121 -0.27 10.49 7.64
C ALA A 121 -1.17 10.02 6.48
N TYR A 122 -1.68 8.78 6.55
CA TYR A 122 -2.70 8.24 5.65
C TYR A 122 -3.98 9.07 5.68
N SER A 123 -4.54 9.29 6.88
CA SER A 123 -5.77 10.05 7.08
C SER A 123 -5.64 11.49 6.58
N LEU A 124 -4.54 12.17 6.93
CA LEU A 124 -4.30 13.53 6.49
C LEU A 124 -4.10 13.63 4.98
N PHE A 125 -3.40 12.66 4.36
CA PHE A 125 -3.24 12.62 2.90
C PHE A 125 -4.60 12.58 2.20
N ALA A 126 -5.46 11.63 2.61
CA ALA A 126 -6.80 11.48 2.06
C ALA A 126 -7.62 12.77 2.23
N LYS A 127 -7.69 13.29 3.46
CA LYS A 127 -8.50 14.46 3.79
C LYS A 127 -8.04 15.73 3.10
N LEU A 128 -6.74 15.94 2.94
CA LEU A 128 -6.22 17.09 2.19
C LEU A 128 -6.50 16.98 0.69
N HIS A 129 -6.44 15.77 0.12
CA HIS A 129 -6.80 15.53 -1.27
C HIS A 129 -8.30 15.72 -1.54
N GLU A 130 -9.18 15.27 -0.64
CA GLU A 130 -10.62 15.56 -0.68
C GLU A 130 -10.90 17.07 -0.55
N ALA A 131 -10.26 17.73 0.44
CA ALA A 131 -10.46 19.15 0.73
C ALA A 131 -10.01 20.07 -0.41
N ARG A 132 -8.94 19.72 -1.14
CA ARG A 132 -8.55 20.48 -2.33
C ARG A 132 -9.57 20.35 -3.47
N GLY A 133 -10.27 19.22 -3.55
CA GLY A 133 -11.32 18.99 -4.54
C GLY A 133 -12.54 19.87 -4.27
N SER A 134 -12.99 19.90 -3.02
CA SER A 134 -14.16 20.66 -2.56
C SER A 134 -13.89 22.14 -2.24
N GLY A 135 -12.63 22.59 -2.34
CA GLY A 135 -12.25 23.97 -2.02
C GLY A 135 -12.23 24.30 -0.52
N LEU A 136 -12.17 23.28 0.34
CA LEU A 136 -12.20 23.40 1.81
C LEU A 136 -10.80 23.27 2.46
N LEU A 137 -9.72 23.48 1.72
CA LEU A 137 -8.34 23.41 2.24
C LEU A 137 -8.08 24.34 3.42
N SER A 138 -8.77 25.49 3.50
CA SER A 138 -8.64 26.44 4.61
C SER A 138 -8.96 25.80 5.96
N GLY A 139 -9.83 24.77 5.98
CA GLY A 139 -10.13 23.91 7.11
C GLY A 139 -8.87 23.38 7.81
N TYR A 140 -7.84 23.04 7.02
CA TYR A 140 -6.69 22.27 7.49
C TYR A 140 -5.46 23.12 7.82
N LYS A 141 -5.62 24.43 8.04
CA LYS A 141 -4.51 25.36 8.35
C LYS A 141 -3.69 24.98 9.60
N GLN A 142 -4.22 24.19 10.53
CA GLN A 142 -3.43 23.68 11.67
C GLN A 142 -2.49 22.52 11.29
N PHE A 143 -2.76 21.83 10.17
CA PHE A 143 -1.98 20.68 9.68
C PHE A 143 -1.24 20.96 8.39
N LEU A 144 -1.46 22.11 7.75
CA LEU A 144 -0.93 22.45 6.44
C LEU A 144 -0.45 23.90 6.44
N ASN A 145 0.85 24.12 6.22
CA ASN A 145 1.36 25.48 6.10
C ASN A 145 1.01 26.13 4.75
N ASP A 146 1.15 27.45 4.66
CA ASP A 146 0.80 28.22 3.45
C ASP A 146 1.52 27.71 2.20
N LYS A 147 2.82 27.37 2.32
CA LYS A 147 3.61 26.86 1.20
C LYS A 147 3.04 25.55 0.63
N ALA A 148 2.65 24.63 1.50
CA ALA A 148 2.08 23.36 1.10
C ALA A 148 0.62 23.53 0.64
N ALA A 149 -0.15 24.43 1.26
CA ALA A 149 -1.50 24.79 0.84
C ALA A 149 -1.51 25.34 -0.59
N SER A 150 -0.67 26.33 -0.91
CA SER A 150 -0.55 26.86 -2.27
C SER A 150 -0.15 25.80 -3.30
N LYS A 151 0.63 24.79 -2.88
CA LYS A 151 0.97 23.67 -3.76
C LYS A 151 -0.25 22.78 -4.03
N MET A 152 -1.08 22.47 -3.04
CA MET A 152 -2.33 21.72 -3.22
C MET A 152 -3.36 22.49 -4.06
N GLU A 153 -3.47 23.80 -3.85
CA GLU A 153 -4.30 24.69 -4.66
C GLU A 153 -3.85 24.68 -6.13
N SER A 154 -2.53 24.69 -6.38
CA SER A 154 -2.01 24.60 -7.76
C SER A 154 -2.38 23.29 -8.46
N MET A 155 -2.57 22.19 -7.72
CA MET A 155 -3.04 20.91 -8.27
C MET A 155 -4.54 20.94 -8.61
N SER A 156 -5.27 21.86 -7.97
CA SER A 156 -6.70 22.09 -8.16
C SER A 156 -6.99 23.04 -9.33
N ALA A 157 -5.95 23.60 -9.96
CA ALA A 157 -6.05 24.37 -11.19
C ALA A 157 -6.75 23.56 -12.30
N ASN A 158 -7.40 24.24 -13.25
CA ASN A 158 -8.21 23.66 -14.34
C ASN A 158 -9.56 23.06 -13.88
N ASN A 159 -10.36 23.86 -13.17
CA ASN A 159 -11.75 23.56 -12.82
C ASN A 159 -11.96 22.22 -12.11
N LEU A 160 -11.08 21.88 -11.16
CA LEU A 160 -11.32 20.75 -10.26
C LEU A 160 -12.56 21.07 -9.41
N LYS A 161 -13.49 20.13 -9.37
CA LYS A 161 -14.73 20.23 -8.59
C LYS A 161 -14.76 19.28 -7.42
N ASP A 162 -14.11 18.14 -7.56
CA ASP A 162 -14.06 17.15 -6.51
C ASP A 162 -12.87 16.20 -6.68
N VAL A 163 -12.47 15.60 -5.56
CA VAL A 163 -11.51 14.50 -5.50
C VAL A 163 -12.13 13.44 -4.61
N GLN A 164 -12.33 12.26 -5.18
CA GLN A 164 -13.02 11.16 -4.52
C GLN A 164 -12.16 9.91 -4.51
N GLY A 165 -12.46 8.99 -3.58
CA GLY A 165 -11.78 7.70 -3.47
C GLY A 165 -10.28 7.88 -3.39
N VAL A 166 -9.80 8.60 -2.37
CA VAL A 166 -8.35 8.74 -2.14
C VAL A 166 -7.85 7.54 -1.37
N ILE A 167 -6.98 6.76 -2.00
CA ILE A 167 -6.35 5.59 -1.42
C ILE A 167 -4.85 5.78 -1.48
N VAL A 168 -4.20 5.50 -0.37
CA VAL A 168 -2.76 5.37 -0.35
C VAL A 168 -2.44 3.89 -0.35
N GLY A 169 -1.75 3.46 -1.40
CA GLY A 169 -1.31 2.08 -1.56
C GLY A 169 -0.04 1.76 -0.80
N ALA A 170 0.87 2.73 -0.70
CA ALA A 170 2.09 2.60 0.08
C ALA A 170 2.54 3.92 0.70
N LEU A 171 3.09 3.82 1.91
CA LEU A 171 3.72 4.91 2.63
C LEU A 171 5.14 4.48 3.04
N LYS A 172 6.15 5.13 2.46
CA LYS A 172 7.57 4.87 2.77
C LYS A 172 8.17 6.03 3.53
N ILE A 173 8.86 5.75 4.64
CA ILE A 173 9.58 6.76 5.41
C ILE A 173 11.01 6.83 4.86
N GLU A 174 11.32 7.88 4.08
CA GLU A 174 12.65 8.05 3.47
C GLU A 174 13.68 8.60 4.45
N ARG A 175 13.26 9.49 5.36
CA ARG A 175 14.19 10.20 6.24
C ARG A 175 13.50 10.74 7.49
N VAL A 176 14.15 10.60 8.64
CA VAL A 176 13.76 11.27 9.89
C VAL A 176 14.92 12.13 10.36
N ASN A 177 14.65 13.39 10.72
CA ASN A 177 15.67 14.30 11.23
C ASN A 177 15.19 14.96 12.50
N LEU A 178 15.94 14.72 13.56
CA LEU A 178 15.82 15.42 14.82
C LEU A 178 16.82 16.58 14.81
N THR A 179 16.30 17.80 14.86
CA THR A 179 17.09 19.04 14.89
C THR A 179 17.08 19.62 16.30
N ARG A 180 18.25 19.84 16.87
CA ARG A 180 18.45 20.51 18.16
C ARG A 180 19.33 21.74 17.95
N ILE A 181 18.71 22.91 17.90
CA ILE A 181 19.42 24.19 17.84
C ILE A 181 19.36 24.82 19.23
N LYS A 182 20.49 25.36 19.68
CA LYS A 182 20.60 26.01 20.99
C LYS A 182 19.53 27.11 21.12
N ASP A 183 18.89 27.19 22.29
CA ASP A 183 17.85 28.18 22.62
C ASP A 183 16.58 28.11 21.76
N THR A 184 16.34 26.98 21.09
CA THR A 184 15.07 26.70 20.38
C THR A 184 14.51 25.33 20.77
N PRO A 185 13.18 25.15 20.78
CA PRO A 185 12.60 23.83 21.02
C PRO A 185 13.09 22.80 19.99
N PRO A 186 13.36 21.55 20.38
CA PRO A 186 13.80 20.53 19.47
C PRO A 186 12.70 20.25 18.43
N GLN A 187 13.08 20.08 17.17
CA GLN A 187 12.14 19.83 16.08
C GLN A 187 12.43 18.51 15.40
N VAL A 188 11.39 17.79 15.01
CA VAL A 188 11.49 16.57 14.21
C VAL A 188 10.83 16.80 12.86
N SER A 189 11.47 16.30 11.81
CA SER A 189 10.92 16.24 10.46
C SER A 189 10.97 14.82 9.92
N VAL A 190 9.88 14.40 9.28
CA VAL A 190 9.73 13.07 8.68
C VAL A 190 9.42 13.25 7.19
N HIS A 191 10.27 12.69 6.35
CA HIS A 191 10.10 12.65 4.90
C HIS A 191 9.40 11.36 4.53
N VAL A 192 8.25 11.50 3.88
CA VAL A 192 7.37 10.41 3.53
C VAL A 192 7.16 10.40 2.02
N VAL A 193 7.17 9.22 1.41
CA VAL A 193 6.74 9.00 0.03
C VAL A 193 5.43 8.26 0.05
N PHE A 194 4.43 8.85 -0.60
CA PHE A 194 3.13 8.26 -0.83
C PHE A 194 3.06 7.75 -2.27
N ASP A 195 2.63 6.49 -2.43
CA ASP A 195 2.09 5.98 -3.68
C ASP A 195 0.58 5.84 -3.50
N ALA A 196 -0.18 6.57 -4.31
CA ALA A 196 -1.60 6.77 -4.05
C ALA A 196 -2.41 6.92 -5.35
N ASN A 197 -3.71 6.62 -5.23
CA ASN A 197 -4.68 6.77 -6.28
C ASN A 197 -5.85 7.61 -5.80
N TYR A 198 -6.38 8.41 -6.70
CA TYR A 198 -7.64 9.09 -6.48
C TYR A 198 -8.33 9.41 -7.78
N THR A 199 -9.62 9.69 -7.69
CA THR A 199 -10.43 10.12 -8.82
C THR A 199 -10.63 11.63 -8.78
N GLU A 200 -10.21 12.33 -9.82
CA GLU A 200 -10.49 13.76 -9.99
C GLU A 200 -11.72 13.97 -10.87
N ILE A 201 -12.63 14.83 -10.41
CA ILE A 201 -13.80 15.27 -11.17
C ILE A 201 -13.60 16.72 -11.57
N ARG A 202 -13.58 16.97 -12.88
CA ARG A 202 -13.33 18.29 -13.46
C ARG A 202 -14.47 18.73 -14.36
N ASP A 203 -14.84 20.00 -14.33
CA ASP A 203 -15.78 20.55 -15.31
C ASP A 203 -15.10 20.67 -16.67
N THR A 204 -15.77 20.19 -17.71
CA THR A 204 -15.41 20.54 -19.07
C THR A 204 -16.10 21.86 -19.46
N LYS A 205 -15.66 22.53 -20.53
CA LYS A 205 -16.24 23.82 -20.98
C LYS A 205 -17.70 23.73 -21.44
N ILE A 206 -18.27 22.52 -21.45
CA ILE A 206 -19.65 22.18 -21.75
C ILE A 206 -20.14 21.38 -20.52
N THR A 207 -21.43 21.35 -20.23
CA THR A 207 -22.09 20.77 -19.03
C THR A 207 -21.71 19.33 -18.60
N ASP A 208 -20.75 18.70 -19.25
CA ASP A 208 -20.21 17.39 -18.93
C ASP A 208 -19.07 17.47 -17.91
N LYS A 209 -19.13 16.60 -16.90
CA LYS A 209 -18.06 16.37 -15.95
C LYS A 209 -17.12 15.30 -16.51
N LYS A 210 -15.82 15.55 -16.46
CA LYS A 210 -14.79 14.55 -16.78
C LYS A 210 -14.26 13.95 -15.48
N THR A 211 -14.51 12.66 -15.30
CA THR A 211 -13.93 11.84 -14.23
C THR A 211 -12.62 11.24 -14.73
N THR A 212 -11.54 11.40 -13.97
CA THR A 212 -10.21 10.88 -14.33
C THR A 212 -9.56 10.21 -13.13
N ALA A 213 -9.22 8.93 -13.26
CA ALA A 213 -8.36 8.24 -12.30
C ALA A 213 -6.93 8.79 -12.39
N VAL A 214 -6.33 9.04 -11.22
CA VAL A 214 -4.99 9.60 -11.10
C VAL A 214 -4.19 8.72 -10.17
N TYR A 215 -3.11 8.17 -10.70
CA TYR A 215 -2.02 7.63 -9.90
C TYR A 215 -1.00 8.74 -9.63
N THR A 216 -0.51 8.83 -8.40
CA THR A 216 0.48 9.82 -8.00
C THR A 216 1.52 9.23 -7.06
N ARG A 217 2.78 9.63 -7.26
CA ARG A 217 3.86 9.47 -6.29
C ARG A 217 4.24 10.82 -5.73
N GLN A 218 4.05 11.03 -4.43
CA GLN A 218 4.29 12.30 -3.78
C GLN A 218 5.25 12.19 -2.60
N LYS A 219 6.15 13.17 -2.49
CA LYS A 219 7.07 13.33 -1.36
C LYS A 219 6.58 14.43 -0.43
N TRP A 220 6.23 14.06 0.79
CA TRP A 220 5.73 14.96 1.82
C TRP A 220 6.76 15.09 2.94
N VAL A 221 6.78 16.26 3.59
CA VAL A 221 7.58 16.52 4.77
C VAL A 221 6.65 16.91 5.89
N PHE A 222 6.55 16.04 6.88
CA PHE A 222 5.87 16.29 8.14
C PHE A 222 6.85 16.92 9.12
N LYS A 223 6.39 17.88 9.91
CA LYS A 223 7.20 18.55 10.92
C LYS A 223 6.39 18.75 12.19
N ARG A 224 7.05 18.59 13.33
CA ARG A 224 6.55 19.02 14.64
C ARG A 224 7.68 19.30 15.62
N ARG A 225 7.33 19.86 16.78
CA ARG A 225 8.18 19.89 17.98
C ARG A 225 8.36 18.47 18.51
N ALA A 226 9.59 18.11 18.84
CA ALA A 226 9.97 16.74 19.19
C ALA A 226 9.71 16.39 20.66
N ASP A 227 9.50 17.39 21.52
CA ASP A 227 9.23 17.28 22.95
C ASP A 227 7.73 17.40 23.31
N VAL A 228 6.87 17.39 22.29
CA VAL A 228 5.41 17.36 22.46
C VAL A 228 4.97 15.91 22.43
N LEU A 229 4.18 15.51 23.42
CA LEU A 229 3.64 14.16 23.46
C LEU A 229 2.68 13.93 22.29
N SER A 230 2.90 12.84 21.55
CA SER A 230 1.96 12.43 20.49
C SER A 230 0.58 12.14 21.09
N PRO A 231 -0.51 12.46 20.38
CA PRO A 231 -1.86 12.07 20.80
C PRO A 231 -2.00 10.54 20.92
N PRO A 232 -2.87 10.05 21.83
CA PRO A 232 -3.16 8.62 21.95
C PRO A 232 -3.97 8.12 20.73
N PRO A 233 -4.10 6.78 20.56
CA PRO A 233 -4.78 6.16 19.42
C PRO A 233 -6.17 6.75 19.10
N GLU A 234 -6.97 7.06 20.13
CA GLU A 234 -8.35 7.53 19.95
C GLU A 234 -8.45 8.96 19.40
N LYS A 235 -7.35 9.72 19.40
CA LYS A 235 -7.33 11.14 19.04
C LYS A 235 -6.47 11.46 17.82
N ILE A 236 -5.49 10.61 17.50
CA ILE A 236 -4.46 10.99 16.54
C ILE A 236 -4.98 11.18 15.11
N THR A 237 -5.96 10.38 14.68
CA THR A 237 -6.54 10.45 13.32
C THR A 237 -7.80 11.30 13.24
N ALA A 238 -8.32 11.80 14.36
CA ALA A 238 -9.56 12.57 14.38
C ALA A 238 -9.44 13.88 13.57
N LEU A 239 -8.21 14.39 13.44
CA LEU A 239 -7.92 15.69 12.82
C LEU A 239 -8.76 16.81 13.45
N ASP A 240 -9.08 16.70 14.74
CA ASP A 240 -9.85 17.68 15.50
C ASP A 240 -9.03 18.92 15.85
N CYS A 241 -9.71 19.98 16.29
CA CYS A 241 -9.10 21.18 16.83
C CYS A 241 -8.12 20.84 17.96
N ALA A 242 -6.86 21.27 17.82
CA ALA A 242 -5.78 20.91 18.74
C ALA A 242 -5.98 21.40 20.19
N GLY A 243 -6.85 22.39 20.44
CA GLY A 243 -7.10 22.88 21.80
C GLY A 243 -8.44 22.46 22.42
N CYS A 244 -9.54 22.44 21.67
CA CYS A 244 -10.85 22.08 22.24
C CYS A 244 -11.39 20.71 21.81
N GLY A 245 -10.76 20.05 20.82
CA GLY A 245 -11.20 18.74 20.34
C GLY A 245 -12.50 18.75 19.55
N SER A 246 -13.00 19.91 19.11
CA SER A 246 -14.11 19.96 18.15
C SER A 246 -13.65 19.44 16.78
N PRO A 247 -14.55 18.87 15.97
CA PRO A 247 -14.28 18.64 14.55
C PRO A 247 -13.70 19.89 13.89
N VAL A 248 -12.76 19.70 12.96
CA VAL A 248 -12.09 20.83 12.31
C VAL A 248 -13.06 21.61 11.42
N GLU A 249 -13.42 22.78 11.93
CA GLU A 249 -14.05 23.87 11.22
C GLU A 249 -13.23 25.13 11.54
N THR A 250 -12.41 25.58 10.59
CA THR A 250 -11.61 26.80 10.75
C THR A 250 -12.21 27.94 9.95
N GLY A 251 -12.11 29.14 10.52
CA GLY A 251 -12.43 30.38 9.83
C GLY A 251 -11.44 30.67 8.70
N PRO A 252 -11.72 31.68 7.86
CA PRO A 252 -10.81 32.15 6.83
C PRO A 252 -9.42 32.55 7.37
N ASP A 253 -9.36 32.98 8.63
CA ASP A 253 -8.16 33.34 9.39
C ASP A 253 -7.39 32.14 9.99
N GLY A 254 -7.95 30.93 9.89
CA GLY A 254 -7.39 29.71 10.49
C GLY A 254 -7.73 29.53 11.96
N ALA A 255 -8.58 30.39 12.55
CA ALA A 255 -9.06 30.20 13.91
C ALA A 255 -10.14 29.12 13.97
N CYS A 256 -10.13 28.30 15.02
CA CYS A 256 -11.19 27.33 15.26
C CYS A 256 -12.53 28.05 15.50
N GLN A 257 -13.59 27.65 14.79
CA GLN A 257 -14.92 28.26 14.93
C GLN A 257 -15.57 28.01 16.31
N HIS A 258 -15.12 26.98 17.04
CA HIS A 258 -15.70 26.63 18.34
C HIS A 258 -15.00 27.34 19.51
N CYS A 259 -13.65 27.33 19.56
CA CYS A 259 -12.90 27.92 20.66
C CYS A 259 -12.18 29.24 20.33
N GLY A 260 -12.18 29.67 19.06
CA GLY A 260 -11.46 30.86 18.60
C GLY A 260 -9.93 30.73 18.58
N GLY A 261 -9.39 29.57 18.94
CA GLY A 261 -7.94 29.34 19.01
C GLY A 261 -7.29 29.23 17.64
N THR A 262 -6.07 29.75 17.50
CA THR A 262 -5.18 29.51 16.36
C THR A 262 -3.98 28.68 16.83
N TYR A 263 -3.60 27.69 16.03
CA TYR A 263 -2.56 26.72 16.40
C TYR A 263 -1.38 26.84 15.44
N PRO A 264 -0.19 27.21 15.93
CA PRO A 264 0.98 27.27 15.07
C PRO A 264 1.36 25.90 14.52
N ILE A 265 1.82 25.89 13.26
CA ILE A 265 2.22 24.70 12.52
C ILE A 265 3.29 23.91 13.30
N GLY A 266 3.00 22.64 13.60
CA GLY A 266 3.95 21.73 14.20
C GLY A 266 4.13 21.89 15.71
N GLU A 267 3.42 22.79 16.39
CA GLU A 267 3.58 23.00 17.84
C GLU A 267 2.77 22.02 18.70
N HIS A 268 1.67 21.47 18.18
CA HIS A 268 0.77 20.59 18.94
C HIS A 268 0.58 19.21 18.29
N HIS A 269 0.71 19.15 16.97
CA HIS A 269 0.61 17.91 16.21
C HIS A 269 1.53 17.98 14.99
N TRP A 270 1.52 16.93 14.18
CA TRP A 270 2.27 16.87 12.93
C TRP A 270 1.61 17.79 11.92
N ALA A 271 2.42 18.54 11.19
CA ALA A 271 1.93 19.36 10.09
C ALA A 271 2.79 19.20 8.86
N VAL A 272 2.18 19.29 7.69
CA VAL A 272 2.82 19.21 6.39
C VAL A 272 3.42 20.57 6.06
N VAL A 273 4.75 20.62 5.95
CA VAL A 273 5.50 21.85 5.66
C VAL A 273 5.99 21.94 4.23
N SER A 274 5.97 20.81 3.52
CA SER A 274 6.35 20.72 2.11
C SER A 274 5.73 19.47 1.51
N LEU A 275 5.27 19.60 0.27
CA LEU A 275 4.89 18.47 -0.56
C LEU A 275 5.35 18.69 -2.00
N LYS A 276 5.70 17.60 -2.68
CA LYS A 276 6.12 17.58 -4.08
C LYS A 276 5.52 16.37 -4.76
N GLU A 277 4.91 16.57 -5.92
CA GLU A 277 4.51 15.49 -6.80
C GLU A 277 5.69 15.13 -7.70
N SER A 278 6.21 13.91 -7.56
CA SER A 278 7.33 13.41 -8.37
C SER A 278 6.85 12.66 -9.62
N GLN A 279 5.67 12.06 -9.56
CA GLN A 279 5.07 11.33 -10.66
C GLN A 279 3.56 11.50 -10.63
N ARG A 280 2.97 11.66 -11.80
CA ARG A 280 1.53 11.69 -11.99
C ARG A 280 1.18 10.98 -13.28
N ARG A 281 0.20 10.09 -13.25
CA ARG A 281 -0.30 9.38 -14.43
C ARG A 281 -1.83 9.42 -14.43
N LEU A 282 -2.42 9.60 -15.61
CA LEU A 282 -3.86 9.61 -15.84
C LEU A 282 -4.26 8.29 -16.49
N VAL A 283 -4.16 7.21 -15.74
CA VAL A 283 -4.40 5.85 -16.26
C VAL A 283 -5.43 5.22 -15.33
N PRO A 284 -6.53 4.65 -15.85
CA PRO A 284 -7.41 3.83 -15.03
C PRO A 284 -6.62 2.63 -14.51
N PRO A 285 -6.95 2.10 -13.33
CA PRO A 285 -6.32 0.88 -12.85
C PRO A 285 -6.50 -0.25 -13.87
N ALA A 286 -5.39 -0.80 -14.36
CA ALA A 286 -5.44 -1.96 -15.23
C ALA A 286 -5.73 -3.20 -14.38
N LEU A 287 -6.96 -3.72 -14.49
CA LEU A 287 -7.40 -4.96 -13.86
C LEU A 287 -7.29 -6.18 -14.80
N THR A 288 -6.96 -5.93 -16.07
CA THR A 288 -6.86 -6.92 -17.14
C THR A 288 -5.42 -7.16 -17.61
N SER A 289 -4.43 -6.74 -16.83
CA SER A 289 -3.01 -6.98 -17.08
C SER A 289 -2.35 -7.55 -15.83
N SER A 290 -1.41 -8.49 -16.02
CA SER A 290 -0.56 -9.05 -14.97
C SER A 290 0.87 -8.55 -15.13
N ALA A 291 1.52 -8.26 -14.00
CA ALA A 291 2.95 -7.99 -13.91
C ALA A 291 3.63 -9.25 -13.38
N GLU A 292 4.84 -9.51 -13.86
CA GLU A 292 5.68 -10.59 -13.35
C GLU A 292 6.11 -10.25 -11.92
N GLU A 293 6.13 -11.25 -11.03
CA GLU A 293 6.68 -11.05 -9.69
C GLU A 293 8.13 -10.64 -9.75
N VAL A 294 8.48 -9.62 -8.98
CA VAL A 294 9.85 -9.20 -8.82
C VAL A 294 10.24 -9.47 -7.38
N GLY A 295 11.30 -10.24 -7.19
CA GLY A 295 11.93 -10.34 -5.88
C GLY A 295 11.63 -11.59 -5.07
N THR A 296 10.81 -12.52 -5.57
CA THR A 296 10.57 -13.83 -4.93
C THR A 296 11.88 -14.54 -4.55
N ASP A 297 12.87 -14.50 -5.43
CA ASP A 297 14.18 -15.13 -5.23
C ASP A 297 15.21 -14.23 -4.51
N LEU A 298 14.83 -13.01 -4.09
CA LEU A 298 15.75 -12.14 -3.35
C LEU A 298 16.02 -12.71 -1.95
N PRO A 299 17.21 -12.42 -1.39
CA PRO A 299 17.48 -12.71 0.01
C PRO A 299 16.46 -12.02 0.93
N THR A 300 16.03 -12.71 1.98
CA THR A 300 15.18 -12.11 3.01
C THR A 300 15.90 -10.92 3.64
N VAL A 301 15.23 -9.77 3.70
CA VAL A 301 15.71 -8.58 4.38
C VAL A 301 15.28 -8.69 5.85
N ILE A 302 16.27 -8.82 6.73
CA ILE A 302 16.06 -8.97 8.17
C ILE A 302 16.52 -7.68 8.86
N ASP A 303 15.74 -7.22 9.85
CA ASP A 303 16.13 -6.08 10.67
C ASP A 303 17.47 -6.35 11.37
N PRO A 304 18.47 -5.45 11.28
CA PRO A 304 19.79 -5.68 11.86
C PRO A 304 19.77 -5.97 13.37
N ASN A 305 18.78 -5.46 14.09
CA ASN A 305 18.60 -5.62 15.53
C ASN A 305 17.57 -6.70 15.87
N TYR A 306 17.12 -7.50 14.89
CA TYR A 306 16.06 -8.49 15.07
C TYR A 306 16.31 -9.46 16.22
N ALA A 307 17.53 -10.00 16.35
CA ALA A 307 17.85 -10.96 17.41
C ALA A 307 17.70 -10.35 18.82
N GLU A 308 18.14 -9.11 19.01
CA GLU A 308 18.04 -8.38 20.28
C GLU A 308 16.58 -8.01 20.58
N THR A 309 15.90 -7.42 19.59
CA THR A 309 14.50 -6.99 19.72
C THR A 309 13.56 -8.16 19.97
N ARG A 310 13.78 -9.31 19.32
CA ARG A 310 13.05 -10.55 19.58
C ARG A 310 13.26 -11.08 20.98
N ALA A 311 14.50 -11.13 21.46
CA ALA A 311 14.78 -11.59 22.82
C ALA A 311 14.08 -10.69 23.86
N ALA A 312 14.15 -9.36 23.67
CA ALA A 312 13.47 -8.40 24.55
C ALA A 312 11.94 -8.53 24.48
N PHE A 313 11.38 -8.71 23.28
CA PHE A 313 9.95 -8.88 23.06
C PHE A 313 9.41 -10.14 23.74
N LEU A 314 10.06 -11.29 23.58
CA LEU A 314 9.66 -12.54 24.22
C LEU A 314 9.77 -12.47 25.75
N ALA A 315 10.83 -11.82 26.26
CA ALA A 315 10.99 -11.61 27.69
C ALA A 315 9.89 -10.71 28.28
N ALA A 316 9.44 -9.69 27.54
CA ALA A 316 8.35 -8.82 27.95
C ALA A 316 6.97 -9.47 27.81
N ASN A 317 6.86 -10.57 27.06
CA ASN A 317 5.60 -11.23 26.73
C ASN A 317 5.65 -12.75 26.97
N PRO A 318 5.78 -13.19 28.23
CA PRO A 318 5.95 -14.61 28.56
C PRO A 318 4.74 -15.49 28.22
N SER A 319 3.56 -14.90 28.02
CA SER A 319 2.33 -15.61 27.63
C SER A 319 2.14 -15.74 26.13
N LEU A 320 2.97 -15.08 25.31
CA LEU A 320 2.93 -15.21 23.85
C LEU A 320 3.76 -16.42 23.41
N TYR A 321 3.13 -17.28 22.61
CA TYR A 321 3.82 -18.41 22.01
C TYR A 321 3.99 -18.14 20.52
N GLU A 322 5.24 -18.19 20.06
CA GLU A 322 5.59 -17.90 18.67
C GLU A 322 4.82 -18.77 17.67
N GLU A 323 4.69 -20.07 17.94
CA GLU A 323 3.92 -20.99 17.10
C GLU A 323 2.45 -20.57 16.94
N ARG A 324 1.80 -20.15 18.03
CA ARG A 324 0.41 -19.67 17.98
C ARG A 324 0.30 -18.33 17.27
N THR A 325 1.26 -17.44 17.50
CA THR A 325 1.33 -16.13 16.83
C THR A 325 1.48 -16.30 15.31
N LEU A 326 2.37 -17.18 14.86
CA LEU A 326 2.53 -17.50 13.45
C LEU A 326 1.31 -18.22 12.87
N GLY A 327 0.68 -19.13 13.64
CA GLY A 327 -0.59 -19.74 13.26
C GLY A 327 -1.69 -18.70 13.03
N ARG A 328 -1.75 -17.67 13.88
CA ARG A 328 -2.68 -16.55 13.71
C ARG A 328 -2.39 -15.73 12.45
N PHE A 329 -1.12 -15.47 12.13
CA PHE A 329 -0.74 -14.78 10.90
C PHE A 329 -1.10 -15.59 9.65
N GLN A 330 -0.96 -16.91 9.69
CA GLN A 330 -1.41 -17.81 8.64
C GLN A 330 -2.94 -17.74 8.45
N GLU A 331 -3.71 -17.77 9.54
CA GLU A 331 -5.17 -17.62 9.47
C GLU A 331 -5.59 -16.31 8.82
N ILE A 332 -5.00 -15.19 9.25
CA ILE A 332 -5.26 -13.86 8.67
C ILE A 332 -4.94 -13.85 7.18
N PHE A 333 -3.78 -14.39 6.79
CA PHE A 333 -3.38 -14.50 5.39
C PHE A 333 -4.44 -15.26 4.58
N LEU A 334 -4.78 -16.48 4.98
CA LEU A 334 -5.73 -17.32 4.25
C LEU A 334 -7.14 -16.71 4.19
N ALA A 335 -7.60 -16.09 5.29
CA ALA A 335 -8.91 -15.44 5.36
C ALA A 335 -8.99 -14.25 4.39
N LEU A 336 -7.96 -13.41 4.34
CA LEU A 336 -7.92 -12.27 3.41
C LEU A 336 -7.91 -12.72 1.95
N GLN A 337 -7.14 -13.76 1.61
CA GLN A 337 -7.09 -14.33 0.25
C GLN A 337 -8.46 -14.91 -0.15
N ALA A 338 -9.11 -15.66 0.74
CA ALA A 338 -10.43 -16.25 0.49
C ALA A 338 -11.52 -15.19 0.31
N ALA A 339 -11.51 -14.14 1.15
CA ALA A 339 -12.45 -13.04 1.06
C ALA A 339 -12.21 -12.20 -0.21
N TRP A 340 -10.96 -12.00 -0.60
CA TRP A 340 -10.59 -11.31 -1.85
C TRP A 340 -11.11 -12.00 -3.10
N GLY A 341 -10.87 -13.30 -3.23
CA GLY A 341 -11.37 -14.08 -4.37
C GLY A 341 -12.90 -14.06 -4.50
N GLN A 342 -13.61 -13.80 -3.40
CA GLN A 342 -15.07 -13.71 -3.34
C GLN A 342 -15.60 -12.28 -3.48
N ARG A 343 -14.73 -11.25 -3.50
CA ARG A 343 -15.10 -9.83 -3.38
C ARG A 343 -15.90 -9.53 -2.10
N ASP A 344 -15.60 -10.26 -1.02
CA ASP A 344 -16.28 -10.16 0.28
C ASP A 344 -15.55 -9.21 1.24
N LEU A 345 -15.97 -7.94 1.24
CA LEU A 345 -15.43 -6.94 2.17
C LEU A 345 -15.73 -7.25 3.63
N ALA A 346 -16.86 -7.89 3.94
CA ALA A 346 -17.22 -8.23 5.31
C ALA A 346 -16.32 -9.34 5.85
N GLY A 347 -15.97 -10.31 5.02
CA GLY A 347 -14.98 -11.35 5.34
C GLY A 347 -13.57 -10.82 5.56
N MET A 348 -13.16 -9.75 4.86
CA MET A 348 -11.84 -9.13 5.06
C MET A 348 -11.75 -8.34 6.37
N ARG A 349 -12.82 -7.58 6.64
CA ARG A 349 -12.80 -6.49 7.63
C ARG A 349 -12.20 -6.85 8.99
N PRO A 350 -12.44 -8.04 9.58
CA PRO A 350 -11.94 -8.35 10.92
C PRO A 350 -10.43 -8.51 11.03
N TYR A 351 -9.75 -8.76 9.92
CA TYR A 351 -8.36 -9.21 9.92
C TYR A 351 -7.35 -8.10 9.62
N GLU A 352 -7.82 -6.88 9.38
CA GLU A 352 -6.98 -5.79 8.93
C GLU A 352 -7.30 -4.44 9.58
N SER A 353 -6.26 -3.61 9.71
CA SER A 353 -6.37 -2.23 10.17
C SER A 353 -7.26 -1.42 9.24
N ASP A 354 -7.80 -0.30 9.74
CA ASP A 354 -8.66 0.57 8.96
C ASP A 354 -7.99 1.03 7.66
N ASN A 355 -6.68 1.34 7.70
CA ASN A 355 -5.94 1.82 6.53
C ASN A 355 -5.72 0.73 5.47
N LEU A 356 -5.37 -0.49 5.90
CA LEU A 356 -5.23 -1.60 4.96
C LEU A 356 -6.59 -1.96 4.33
N PHE A 357 -7.66 -1.94 5.13
CA PHE A 357 -9.03 -2.14 4.63
C PHE A 357 -9.45 -1.08 3.60
N GLN A 358 -9.11 0.20 3.80
CA GLN A 358 -9.42 1.22 2.79
C GLN A 358 -8.76 0.92 1.44
N ASN A 359 -7.52 0.43 1.44
CA ASN A 359 -6.84 0.03 0.22
C ASN A 359 -7.52 -1.17 -0.44
N HIS A 360 -7.75 -2.26 0.29
CA HIS A 360 -8.40 -3.45 -0.28
C HIS A 360 -9.83 -3.17 -0.74
N ARG A 361 -10.59 -2.38 0.02
CA ARG A 361 -11.95 -1.99 -0.33
C ARG A 361 -12.02 -1.34 -1.70
N TYR A 362 -11.15 -0.39 -1.98
CA TYR A 362 -11.12 0.28 -3.28
C TYR A 362 -10.91 -0.70 -4.43
N TRP A 363 -9.97 -1.63 -4.30
CA TRP A 363 -9.71 -2.60 -5.36
C TRP A 363 -10.88 -3.54 -5.59
N VAL A 364 -11.48 -4.03 -4.51
CA VAL A 364 -12.67 -4.88 -4.59
C VAL A 364 -13.83 -4.12 -5.23
N GLU A 365 -14.07 -2.87 -4.84
CA GLU A 365 -15.08 -2.00 -5.45
C GLU A 365 -14.78 -1.73 -6.92
N GLU A 366 -13.51 -1.60 -7.31
CA GLU A 366 -13.09 -1.40 -8.68
C GLU A 366 -13.29 -2.67 -9.54
N TYR A 367 -13.01 -3.85 -8.99
CA TYR A 367 -13.38 -5.13 -9.61
C TYR A 367 -14.89 -5.23 -9.82
N ILE A 368 -15.69 -4.89 -8.80
CA ILE A 368 -17.16 -4.87 -8.91
C ILE A 368 -17.61 -3.88 -9.99
N ARG A 369 -17.04 -2.67 -10.00
CA ARG A 369 -17.41 -1.59 -10.95
C ARG A 369 -17.10 -1.94 -12.40
N GLN A 370 -16.02 -2.69 -12.64
CA GLN A 370 -15.63 -3.15 -13.97
C GLN A 370 -16.25 -4.51 -14.34
N ASP A 371 -17.11 -5.08 -13.49
CA ASP A 371 -17.73 -6.40 -13.68
C ASP A 371 -16.69 -7.53 -13.82
N LEU A 372 -15.62 -7.40 -13.03
CA LEU A 372 -14.49 -8.31 -12.98
C LEU A 372 -14.42 -9.01 -11.62
N ARG A 373 -13.81 -10.19 -11.60
CA ARG A 373 -13.45 -10.90 -10.37
C ARG A 373 -12.06 -11.49 -10.50
N ASN A 374 -11.18 -11.11 -9.58
CA ASN A 374 -9.91 -11.79 -9.38
C ASN A 374 -10.17 -13.08 -8.61
N VAL A 375 -9.80 -14.22 -9.21
CA VAL A 375 -10.03 -15.56 -8.69
C VAL A 375 -8.71 -16.09 -8.19
N LEU A 376 -8.72 -16.53 -6.94
CA LEU A 376 -7.59 -17.13 -6.24
C LEU A 376 -7.94 -18.59 -5.93
N GLU A 377 -7.17 -19.53 -6.45
CA GLU A 377 -7.36 -20.97 -6.26
C GLU A 377 -6.08 -21.62 -5.74
N ASP A 378 -6.23 -22.74 -5.04
CA ASP A 378 -5.11 -23.52 -4.50
C ASP A 378 -4.14 -22.67 -3.66
N VAL A 379 -4.68 -21.72 -2.88
CA VAL A 379 -3.89 -20.82 -2.04
C VAL A 379 -3.18 -21.62 -0.95
N SER A 380 -1.86 -21.51 -0.91
CA SER A 380 -1.01 -22.15 0.08
C SER A 380 0.05 -21.18 0.59
N LEU A 381 0.40 -21.35 1.86
CA LEU A 381 1.47 -20.61 2.52
C LEU A 381 2.61 -21.58 2.84
N ASP A 382 3.70 -21.47 2.09
CA ASP A 382 4.89 -22.32 2.19
C ASP A 382 5.74 -22.02 3.42
N GLY A 383 5.70 -20.78 3.90
CA GLY A 383 6.45 -20.40 5.09
C GLY A 383 6.21 -18.96 5.54
N ILE A 384 6.43 -18.75 6.84
CA ILE A 384 6.42 -17.44 7.48
C ILE A 384 7.78 -17.24 8.16
N GLU A 385 8.54 -16.28 7.68
CA GLU A 385 9.82 -15.90 8.30
C GLU A 385 9.65 -14.56 9.01
N MET A 386 9.74 -14.54 10.34
CA MET A 386 9.68 -13.28 11.10
C MET A 386 11.01 -12.53 10.96
N VAL A 387 10.94 -11.28 10.51
CA VAL A 387 12.13 -10.50 10.09
C VAL A 387 12.34 -9.21 10.89
N LYS A 388 11.30 -8.69 11.54
CA LYS A 388 11.37 -7.45 12.31
C LYS A 388 10.33 -7.44 13.43
N ILE A 389 10.74 -6.94 14.59
CA ILE A 389 9.83 -6.66 15.71
C ILE A 389 10.08 -5.23 16.17
N THR A 390 9.01 -4.44 16.24
CA THR A 390 9.07 -3.10 16.84
C THR A 390 8.02 -2.96 17.93
N THR A 391 8.40 -2.33 19.03
CA THR A 391 7.51 -2.03 20.15
C THR A 391 7.59 -0.54 20.44
N ASP A 392 6.43 0.07 20.63
CA ASP A 392 6.30 1.43 21.16
C ASP A 392 5.36 1.45 22.37
N LYS A 393 4.87 2.61 22.80
CA LYS A 393 4.00 2.72 23.99
C LYS A 393 2.63 2.05 23.77
N PHE A 394 2.12 2.06 22.55
CA PHE A 394 0.75 1.67 22.24
C PHE A 394 0.69 0.35 21.48
N TYR A 395 1.69 0.00 20.67
CA TYR A 395 1.66 -1.18 19.82
C TYR A 395 2.92 -2.02 19.90
N ASP A 396 2.72 -3.32 19.70
CA ASP A 396 3.73 -4.22 19.16
C ASP A 396 3.42 -4.47 17.68
N ALA A 397 4.46 -4.45 16.83
CA ALA A 397 4.35 -4.73 15.41
C ALA A 397 5.40 -5.77 14.99
N ILE A 398 4.94 -6.79 14.26
CA ILE A 398 5.78 -7.88 13.75
C ILE A 398 5.67 -7.90 12.23
N THR A 399 6.81 -7.77 11.55
CA THR A 399 6.88 -7.96 10.09
C THR A 399 7.41 -9.35 9.80
N CYS A 400 6.70 -10.07 8.93
CA CYS A 400 7.07 -11.38 8.44
C CYS A 400 7.18 -11.37 6.92
N ARG A 401 8.17 -12.08 6.36
CA ARG A 401 8.19 -12.46 4.96
C ARG A 401 7.32 -13.70 4.78
N MET A 402 6.21 -13.53 4.09
CA MET A 402 5.26 -14.57 3.71
C MET A 402 5.72 -15.18 2.39
N ARG A 403 5.88 -16.50 2.32
CA ARG A 403 6.17 -17.22 1.08
C ARG A 403 4.98 -18.09 0.74
N ALA A 404 4.38 -17.87 -0.41
CA ALA A 404 3.11 -18.48 -0.77
C ALA A 404 3.07 -18.87 -2.25
N HIS A 405 2.10 -19.70 -2.59
CA HIS A 405 1.76 -20.02 -3.96
C HIS A 405 0.25 -20.10 -4.16
N MET A 406 -0.21 -19.71 -5.33
CA MET A 406 -1.60 -19.85 -5.74
C MET A 406 -1.77 -19.78 -7.25
N LYS A 407 -2.95 -20.14 -7.73
CA LYS A 407 -3.43 -19.76 -9.06
C LYS A 407 -4.17 -18.44 -8.96
N GLU A 408 -3.74 -17.47 -9.75
CA GLU A 408 -4.39 -16.18 -9.86
C GLU A 408 -4.79 -15.90 -11.32
N TYR A 409 -6.05 -15.54 -11.52
CA TYR A 409 -6.56 -15.07 -12.80
C TYR A 409 -7.77 -14.17 -12.61
N THR A 410 -8.01 -13.24 -13.53
CA THR A 410 -9.19 -12.38 -13.51
C THR A 410 -10.19 -12.85 -14.54
N ILE A 411 -11.45 -12.98 -14.15
CA ILE A 411 -12.58 -13.27 -15.03
C ILE A 411 -13.51 -12.08 -15.19
N ASP A 412 -14.18 -11.99 -16.34
CA ASP A 412 -15.35 -11.12 -16.55
C ASP A 412 -16.66 -11.79 -16.08
N SER A 413 -17.80 -11.11 -16.28
CA SER A 413 -19.12 -11.64 -15.92
C SER A 413 -19.58 -12.84 -16.74
N ASP A 414 -19.04 -13.02 -17.95
CA ASP A 414 -19.28 -14.22 -18.77
C ASP A 414 -18.42 -15.40 -18.29
N GLY A 415 -17.54 -15.19 -17.30
CA GLY A 415 -16.60 -16.19 -16.80
C GLY A 415 -15.38 -16.38 -17.69
N ARG A 416 -15.13 -15.48 -18.63
CA ARG A 416 -13.96 -15.54 -19.51
C ARG A 416 -12.75 -14.99 -18.78
N VAL A 417 -11.63 -15.68 -18.91
CA VAL A 417 -10.35 -15.19 -18.37
C VAL A 417 -9.87 -14.02 -19.20
N VAL A 418 -9.78 -12.85 -18.57
CA VAL A 418 -9.32 -11.60 -19.18
C VAL A 418 -7.89 -11.23 -18.78
N CYS A 419 -7.34 -11.89 -17.77
CA CYS A 419 -5.97 -11.71 -17.29
C CYS A 419 -5.51 -12.93 -16.47
N GLY A 420 -4.22 -13.23 -16.48
CA GLY A 420 -3.66 -14.44 -15.88
C GLY A 420 -3.75 -15.66 -16.80
N SER A 421 -3.42 -16.83 -16.27
CA SER A 421 -3.43 -18.09 -17.03
C SER A 421 -3.97 -19.23 -16.18
N LEU A 422 -4.85 -20.03 -16.77
CA LEU A 422 -5.33 -21.29 -16.18
C LEU A 422 -4.32 -22.44 -16.34
N ILE A 423 -3.30 -22.26 -17.18
CA ILE A 423 -2.43 -23.33 -17.68
C ILE A 423 -1.04 -23.29 -17.02
N TRP A 424 -0.63 -22.15 -16.45
CA TRP A 424 0.64 -22.04 -15.74
C TRP A 424 0.46 -22.39 -14.26
N VAL A 425 1.21 -23.42 -13.88
CA VAL A 425 1.14 -24.19 -12.64
C VAL A 425 1.80 -23.37 -11.54
N ASP A 426 1.02 -23.03 -10.52
CA ASP A 426 1.47 -22.55 -9.21
C ASP A 426 2.40 -21.34 -9.19
N ARG A 427 1.81 -20.14 -9.06
CA ARG A 427 2.57 -18.89 -8.99
C ARG A 427 3.14 -18.73 -7.59
N HIS A 428 4.44 -18.94 -7.43
CA HIS A 428 5.14 -18.63 -6.18
C HIS A 428 5.46 -17.14 -6.07
N PHE A 429 5.20 -16.57 -4.90
CA PHE A 429 5.52 -15.18 -4.60
C PHE A 429 5.91 -15.02 -3.12
N THR A 430 6.55 -13.89 -2.81
CA THR A 430 6.80 -13.47 -1.43
C THR A 430 6.32 -12.06 -1.20
N GLU A 431 5.92 -11.76 0.04
CA GLU A 431 5.51 -10.43 0.49
C GLU A 431 5.93 -10.21 1.94
N TYR A 432 6.14 -8.97 2.34
CA TYR A 432 6.36 -8.58 3.74
C TYR A 432 5.07 -8.06 4.34
N TRP A 433 4.51 -8.82 5.27
CA TRP A 433 3.29 -8.48 5.99
C TRP A 433 3.65 -7.99 7.39
N THR A 434 3.15 -6.81 7.77
CA THR A 434 3.28 -6.27 9.13
C THR A 434 1.97 -6.41 9.87
N PHE A 435 2.00 -7.15 10.98
CA PHE A 435 0.88 -7.35 11.89
C PHE A 435 1.06 -6.47 13.12
N ILE A 436 -0.02 -5.89 13.63
CA ILE A 436 -0.01 -5.07 14.85
C ILE A 436 -0.94 -5.65 15.91
N ARG A 437 -0.58 -5.44 17.17
CA ARG A 437 -1.48 -5.58 18.31
C ARG A 437 -1.25 -4.45 19.31
N GLY A 438 -2.27 -4.12 20.08
CA GLY A 438 -2.18 -3.20 21.20
C GLY A 438 -1.23 -3.75 22.26
N ARG A 439 -0.40 -2.88 22.84
CA ARG A 439 0.59 -3.28 23.82
C ARG A 439 -0.10 -3.83 25.06
N GLY A 440 0.29 -5.05 25.46
CA GLY A 440 -0.32 -5.76 26.58
C GLY A 440 -1.62 -6.49 26.24
N ALA A 441 -2.12 -6.42 25.01
CA ALA A 441 -3.18 -7.31 24.54
C ALA A 441 -2.67 -8.76 24.57
N GLY A 442 -3.39 -9.67 25.23
CA GLY A 442 -3.07 -11.10 25.21
C GLY A 442 -3.36 -11.73 23.85
N GLU A 443 -3.03 -13.02 23.69
CA GLU A 443 -3.64 -13.82 22.62
C GLU A 443 -5.16 -13.89 22.90
N SER A 444 -5.97 -13.81 21.84
CA SER A 444 -7.41 -14.05 21.97
C SER A 444 -7.65 -15.42 22.62
N ALA A 445 -8.52 -15.47 23.62
CA ALA A 445 -8.97 -16.73 24.22
C ALA A 445 -10.01 -17.46 23.33
N HIS A 446 -10.44 -16.82 22.25
CA HIS A 446 -11.45 -17.29 21.32
C HIS A 446 -10.83 -17.56 19.94
N ASP A 447 -11.43 -18.47 19.19
CA ASP A 447 -11.02 -18.75 17.82
C ASP A 447 -11.34 -17.58 16.86
N HIS A 448 -10.91 -17.70 15.60
CA HIS A 448 -11.08 -16.66 14.58
C HIS A 448 -12.52 -16.43 14.12
N LEU A 449 -13.48 -17.26 14.53
CA LEU A 449 -14.90 -17.12 14.22
C LEU A 449 -15.67 -16.37 15.32
N HIS A 450 -14.98 -15.99 16.40
CA HIS A 450 -15.57 -15.29 17.53
C HIS A 450 -14.85 -13.96 17.80
N CYS A 451 -15.59 -13.00 18.34
CA CYS A 451 -15.06 -11.71 18.75
C CYS A 451 -13.98 -11.91 19.82
N PRO A 452 -12.76 -11.38 19.62
CA PRO A 452 -11.67 -11.57 20.59
C PRO A 452 -11.91 -10.85 21.93
N ASN A 453 -12.86 -9.91 21.98
CA ASN A 453 -13.24 -9.20 23.21
C ASN A 453 -14.37 -9.90 24.00
N CYS A 454 -15.48 -10.27 23.34
CA CYS A 454 -16.68 -10.78 24.02
C CYS A 454 -17.01 -12.25 23.76
N GLY A 455 -16.34 -12.92 22.81
CA GLY A 455 -16.56 -14.31 22.47
C GLY A 455 -17.86 -14.62 21.71
N ALA A 456 -18.64 -13.61 21.31
CA ALA A 456 -19.79 -13.79 20.40
C ALA A 456 -19.31 -14.13 18.99
N GLU A 457 -20.18 -14.64 18.12
CA GLU A 457 -19.88 -14.83 16.68
C GLU A 457 -19.28 -13.55 16.08
N LEU A 458 -18.23 -13.67 15.29
CA LEU A 458 -17.50 -12.54 14.74
C LEU A 458 -18.33 -11.84 13.64
N LYS A 459 -19.15 -10.88 14.07
CA LYS A 459 -19.86 -9.93 13.22
C LYS A 459 -19.44 -8.53 13.59
N ILE A 460 -18.90 -7.81 12.61
CA ILE A 460 -18.41 -6.45 12.81
C ILE A 460 -18.89 -5.54 11.69
N SER A 461 -19.09 -4.26 12.03
CA SER A 461 -19.43 -3.23 11.05
C SER A 461 -18.26 -2.97 10.10
N MET A 462 -18.50 -2.25 8.99
CA MET A 462 -17.41 -1.75 8.14
C MET A 462 -16.50 -0.75 8.87
N ALA A 463 -16.97 -0.16 9.97
CA ALA A 463 -16.11 0.62 10.86
C ALA A 463 -15.19 -0.28 11.69
N GLY A 464 -15.42 -1.60 11.76
CA GLY A 464 -14.58 -2.56 12.50
C GLY A 464 -15.02 -2.79 13.94
N ASP A 465 -16.22 -2.32 14.30
CA ASP A 465 -16.80 -2.45 15.63
C ASP A 465 -17.64 -3.73 15.70
N CYS A 466 -17.50 -4.50 16.77
CA CYS A 466 -18.31 -5.69 17.00
C CYS A 466 -19.78 -5.34 17.20
N GLU A 467 -20.68 -6.00 16.48
CA GLU A 467 -22.13 -5.75 16.55
C GLU A 467 -22.76 -6.13 17.90
N TYR A 468 -22.02 -6.84 18.77
CA TYR A 468 -22.52 -7.32 20.06
C TYR A 468 -21.98 -6.53 21.26
N CYS A 469 -20.73 -6.08 21.23
CA CYS A 469 -20.08 -5.41 22.36
C CYS A 469 -19.48 -4.04 22.01
N ASP A 470 -19.70 -3.56 20.79
CA ASP A 470 -19.25 -2.26 20.26
C ASP A 470 -17.72 -2.02 20.31
N SER A 471 -16.93 -3.05 20.62
CA SER A 471 -15.48 -2.91 20.65
C SER A 471 -14.90 -2.86 19.23
N LYS A 472 -13.98 -1.93 18.99
CA LYS A 472 -13.19 -1.83 17.76
C LYS A 472 -12.23 -3.02 17.63
N VAL A 473 -12.70 -4.12 17.03
CA VAL A 473 -11.94 -5.38 16.86
C VAL A 473 -10.67 -5.14 16.04
N THR A 474 -10.76 -4.25 15.05
CA THR A 474 -9.71 -4.00 14.04
C THR A 474 -8.63 -3.03 14.51
N SER A 475 -8.68 -2.62 15.78
CA SER A 475 -7.67 -1.75 16.40
C SER A 475 -6.39 -2.47 16.80
N GLY A 476 -6.40 -3.81 16.80
CA GLY A 476 -5.32 -4.63 17.35
C GLY A 476 -5.35 -4.77 18.87
N ASN A 477 -6.27 -4.11 19.59
CA ASN A 477 -6.32 -4.12 21.06
C ASN A 477 -6.77 -5.46 21.68
N PHE A 478 -7.28 -6.38 20.87
CA PHE A 478 -7.84 -7.65 21.34
C PHE A 478 -7.18 -8.87 20.70
N ASP A 479 -6.53 -8.69 19.54
CA ASP A 479 -5.81 -9.71 18.80
C ASP A 479 -4.94 -9.05 17.70
N TRP A 480 -4.10 -9.83 17.03
CA TRP A 480 -3.32 -9.37 15.89
C TRP A 480 -4.20 -9.05 14.67
N VAL A 481 -3.86 -7.96 13.97
CA VAL A 481 -4.44 -7.60 12.66
C VAL A 481 -3.34 -7.25 11.68
N ALA A 482 -3.54 -7.53 10.39
CA ALA A 482 -2.65 -7.07 9.33
C ALA A 482 -2.77 -5.54 9.19
N SER A 483 -1.63 -4.86 9.09
CA SER A 483 -1.58 -3.39 9.03
C SER A 483 -0.93 -2.85 7.77
N GLU A 484 -0.07 -3.66 7.13
CA GLU A 484 0.68 -3.27 5.95
C GLU A 484 1.16 -4.52 5.21
N ILE A 485 1.13 -4.45 3.88
CA ILE A 485 1.63 -5.47 2.96
C ILE A 485 2.59 -4.74 2.00
N GLN A 486 3.83 -5.23 1.89
CA GLN A 486 4.85 -4.67 1.00
C GLN A 486 5.43 -5.77 0.10
N GLN A 487 5.64 -5.46 -1.17
CA GLN A 487 6.36 -6.34 -2.08
C GLN A 487 7.87 -6.37 -1.74
N ASP A 488 8.58 -7.40 -2.17
CA ASP A 488 10.03 -7.57 -1.91
C ASP A 488 10.86 -6.40 -2.44
N GLU A 489 10.53 -5.86 -3.61
CA GLU A 489 11.18 -4.70 -4.20
C GLU A 489 10.88 -3.39 -3.47
N ASP A 490 9.90 -3.37 -2.56
CA ASP A 490 9.51 -2.19 -1.78
C ASP A 490 10.02 -2.22 -0.33
N TYR A 491 10.19 -3.41 0.25
CA TYR A 491 10.64 -3.58 1.62
C TYR A 491 12.14 -3.28 1.79
N ARG A 492 12.51 -2.54 2.83
CA ARG A 492 13.89 -2.06 3.06
C ARG A 492 14.41 -2.28 4.48
N GLY A 493 13.71 -3.08 5.30
CA GLY A 493 14.03 -3.26 6.72
C GLY A 493 13.21 -2.34 7.58
#